data_AF-A0A4U6P3X2-F1
#
_entry.id   AF-A0A4U6P3X2-F1
#
_cell.length_a   1.000
_cell.length_b   1.000
_cell.length_c   1.000
_cell.angle_alpha   90.00
_cell.angle_beta   90.00
_cell.angle_gamma   90.00
#
_symmetry.space_group_name_H-M   'P 1'
#
loop_
_entity.id
_entity.type
_entity.pdbx_description
1 polymer ?
#
loop_
_entity_poly.entity_id
_entity_poly.type
_entity_poly.pdbx_seq_one_letter_code
_entity_poly.pdbx_strand_id
1 'polypeptide(L)'
;MRFSFVLAAMLLLATSASVEAQRASFGVWKNPQDSVHVRAQPCGSRMCGVVVWASDKAKADARRGGTNDLVGLILFRDFVPEKKGVWRGSVFVPDIGQTFSGTITTLDDRRMEGKGCLTGRIMCKSQIWTKVN
;
A
#
# COMPACT_ATOMS: atom_id res chain seq x y z
N MET A 1 -5.68 16.83 -60.50
CA MET A 1 -6.44 17.12 -59.26
C MET A 1 -7.26 15.86 -58.97
N ARG A 2 -7.15 15.12 -57.87
CA ARG A 2 -7.13 15.52 -56.46
C ARG A 2 -6.41 14.42 -55.64
N PHE A 3 -5.38 14.78 -54.89
CA PHE A 3 -4.85 13.94 -53.82
C PHE A 3 -5.72 14.14 -52.59
N SER A 4 -6.56 13.16 -52.25
CA SER A 4 -7.29 13.16 -50.97
C SER A 4 -6.36 12.66 -49.87
N PHE A 5 -5.68 13.59 -49.19
CA PHE A 5 -5.09 13.33 -47.88
C PHE A 5 -6.19 13.40 -46.83
N VAL A 6 -6.64 12.25 -46.34
CA VAL A 6 -7.43 12.18 -45.10
C VAL A 6 -6.44 12.04 -43.96
N LEU A 7 -6.09 13.18 -43.34
CA LEU A 7 -5.23 13.24 -42.16
C LEU A 7 -6.08 13.09 -40.89
N ALA A 8 -5.71 12.09 -40.10
CA ALA A 8 -5.73 12.00 -38.64
C ALA A 8 -6.99 12.42 -37.84
N ALA A 9 -7.52 11.45 -37.10
CA ALA A 9 -7.98 11.64 -35.72
C ALA A 9 -7.95 10.29 -34.98
N MET A 10 -6.74 9.79 -34.63
CA MET A 10 -6.65 8.69 -33.66
C MET A 10 -6.84 9.28 -32.26
N LEU A 11 -8.05 9.12 -31.74
CA LEU A 11 -8.43 9.55 -30.40
C LEU A 11 -7.56 8.84 -29.33
N LEU A 12 -6.96 9.66 -28.49
CA LEU A 12 -6.32 9.30 -27.22
C LEU A 12 -7.38 8.75 -26.24
N LEU A 13 -7.55 7.43 -26.19
CA LEU A 13 -8.43 6.75 -25.23
C LEU A 13 -7.67 5.64 -24.50
N ALA A 14 -6.74 5.98 -23.60
CA ALA A 14 -6.02 4.95 -22.84
C ALA A 14 -5.52 5.34 -21.42
N THR A 15 -6.09 6.33 -20.72
CA THR A 15 -5.58 6.78 -19.41
C THR A 15 -6.50 6.60 -18.20
N SER A 16 -7.73 6.08 -18.35
CA SER A 16 -8.65 5.95 -17.21
C SER A 16 -8.31 4.79 -16.28
N ALA A 17 -7.83 3.66 -16.82
CA ALA A 17 -7.62 2.45 -16.03
C ALA A 17 -6.43 2.54 -15.06
N SER A 18 -5.43 3.40 -15.32
CA SER A 18 -4.24 3.56 -14.47
C SER A 18 -4.56 4.28 -13.17
N VAL A 19 -5.39 5.33 -13.26
CA VAL A 19 -5.82 6.13 -12.12
C VAL A 19 -6.69 5.30 -11.17
N GLU A 20 -7.56 4.44 -11.69
CA GLU A 20 -8.46 3.63 -10.88
C GLU A 20 -7.71 2.65 -9.98
N ALA A 21 -6.72 1.93 -10.50
CA ALA A 21 -5.94 0.99 -9.69
C ALA A 21 -5.09 1.67 -8.61
N GLN A 22 -4.57 2.87 -8.88
CA GLN A 22 -3.88 3.66 -7.85
C GLN A 22 -4.86 4.18 -6.79
N ARG A 23 -6.06 4.59 -7.19
CA ARG A 23 -7.14 4.96 -6.25
C ARG A 23 -7.56 3.78 -5.39
N ALA A 24 -7.70 2.61 -5.99
CA ALA A 24 -8.06 1.37 -5.31
C ALA A 24 -7.04 0.97 -4.23
N SER A 25 -5.76 1.35 -4.36
CA SER A 25 -4.73 1.12 -3.34
C SER A 25 -4.96 1.92 -2.05
N PHE A 26 -5.72 3.02 -2.09
CA PHE A 26 -6.02 3.84 -0.92
C PHE A 26 -7.28 3.37 -0.19
N GLY A 27 -7.37 3.71 1.09
CA GLY A 27 -8.48 3.33 1.97
C GLY A 27 -7.99 2.75 3.30
N VAL A 28 -8.92 2.25 4.09
CA VAL A 28 -8.61 1.57 5.36
C VAL A 28 -8.53 0.07 5.11
N TRP A 29 -7.43 -0.54 5.52
CA TRP A 29 -7.12 -1.94 5.28
C TRP A 29 -6.91 -2.66 6.60
N LYS A 30 -7.55 -3.81 6.77
CA LYS A 30 -7.28 -4.72 7.89
C LYS A 30 -6.27 -5.80 7.49
N ASN A 31 -5.37 -6.11 8.42
CA ASN A 31 -4.46 -7.23 8.28
C ASN A 31 -5.23 -8.58 8.36
N PRO A 32 -4.61 -9.72 8.00
CA PRO A 32 -5.29 -11.02 8.00
C PRO A 32 -5.96 -11.41 9.33
N GLN A 33 -5.39 -10.96 10.44
CA GLN A 33 -5.86 -11.28 11.79
C GLN A 33 -6.89 -10.27 12.33
N ASP A 34 -7.25 -9.26 11.53
CA ASP A 34 -8.15 -8.17 11.95
C ASP A 34 -7.74 -7.52 13.28
N SER A 35 -6.43 -7.44 13.52
CA SER A 35 -5.84 -6.91 14.75
C SER A 35 -5.31 -5.50 14.59
N VAL A 36 -5.09 -5.05 13.35
CA VAL A 36 -4.64 -3.70 13.01
C VAL A 36 -5.32 -3.24 11.74
N HIS A 37 -5.84 -2.01 11.75
CA HIS A 37 -6.34 -1.32 10.57
C HIS A 37 -5.41 -0.18 10.21
N VAL A 38 -5.03 -0.12 8.94
CA VAL A 38 -4.10 0.87 8.40
C VAL A 38 -4.79 1.65 7.30
N ARG A 39 -4.84 2.98 7.45
CA ARG A 39 -5.24 3.88 6.38
C ARG A 39 -4.07 4.11 5.44
N ALA A 40 -4.14 3.51 4.25
CA ALA A 40 -3.28 3.84 3.13
C ALA A 40 -3.79 5.14 2.51
N GLN A 41 -2.96 6.19 2.49
CA GLN A 41 -3.32 7.51 2.02
C GLN A 41 -2.16 8.20 1.29
N PRO A 42 -2.43 9.20 0.43
CA PRO A 42 -1.38 10.05 -0.12
C PRO A 42 -0.66 10.83 0.98
N CYS A 43 0.66 10.94 0.86
CA CYS A 43 1.52 11.82 1.65
C CYS A 43 2.50 12.52 0.69
N GLY A 44 2.00 13.55 0.00
CA GLY A 44 2.67 14.11 -1.18
C GLY A 44 2.54 13.19 -2.39
N SER A 45 3.65 12.93 -3.08
CA SER A 45 3.70 12.00 -4.22
C SER A 45 3.84 10.52 -3.81
N ARG A 46 3.86 10.24 -2.50
CA ARG A 46 4.07 8.91 -1.92
C ARG A 46 2.78 8.39 -1.30
N MET A 47 2.76 7.09 -1.01
CA MET A 47 1.78 6.48 -0.12
C MET A 47 2.37 6.34 1.29
N CYS A 48 1.56 6.67 2.29
CA CYS A 48 1.82 6.40 3.69
C CYS A 48 0.70 5.56 4.29
N GLY A 49 1.03 4.74 5.29
CA GLY A 49 0.08 3.87 5.99
C GLY A 49 0.04 4.21 7.46
N VAL A 50 -1.06 4.79 7.94
CA VAL A 50 -1.24 5.18 9.34
C VAL A 50 -2.14 4.19 10.05
N VAL A 51 -1.75 3.71 11.22
CA VAL A 51 -2.65 2.88 12.05
C VAL A 51 -3.81 3.73 12.54
N VAL A 52 -5.04 3.34 12.19
CA VAL A 52 -6.26 4.04 12.61
C VAL A 52 -7.03 3.29 13.68
N TRP A 53 -6.78 1.99 13.81
CA TRP A 53 -7.34 1.16 14.86
C TRP A 53 -6.43 -0.05 15.10
N ALA A 54 -6.39 -0.53 16.35
CA ALA A 54 -5.69 -1.75 16.71
C ALA A 54 -6.37 -2.43 17.91
N SER A 55 -6.28 -3.75 17.99
CA SER A 55 -6.73 -4.53 19.14
C SER A 55 -5.85 -4.30 20.36
N ASP A 56 -6.35 -4.57 21.56
CA ASP A 56 -5.57 -4.38 22.80
C ASP A 56 -4.35 -5.29 22.87
N LYS A 57 -4.45 -6.49 22.31
CA LYS A 57 -3.31 -7.38 22.13
C LYS A 57 -2.24 -6.76 21.22
N ALA A 58 -2.63 -6.22 20.05
CA ALA A 58 -1.68 -5.58 19.15
C ALA A 58 -0.99 -4.37 19.79
N LYS A 59 -1.74 -3.53 20.53
CA LYS A 59 -1.16 -2.41 21.30
C LYS A 59 -0.17 -2.91 22.35
N ALA A 60 -0.49 -3.99 23.06
CA ALA A 60 0.40 -4.57 24.07
C ALA A 60 1.67 -5.17 23.45
N ASP A 61 1.55 -5.84 22.31
CA ASP A 61 2.67 -6.43 21.58
C ASP A 61 3.61 -5.33 21.06
N ALA A 62 3.06 -4.25 20.48
CA ALA A 62 3.82 -3.07 20.07
C ALA A 62 4.55 -2.38 21.24
N ARG A 63 3.90 -2.24 22.41
CA ARG A 63 4.53 -1.69 23.62
C ARG A 63 5.73 -2.52 24.06
N ARG A 64 5.63 -3.86 24.05
CA ARG A 64 6.76 -4.74 24.36
C ARG A 64 7.92 -4.60 23.36
N GLY A 65 7.60 -4.27 22.11
CA GLY A 65 8.58 -3.92 21.07
C GLY A 65 9.11 -2.49 21.14
N GLY A 66 8.74 -1.69 22.14
CA GLY A 66 9.21 -0.31 22.34
C GLY A 66 8.36 0.76 21.66
N THR A 67 7.20 0.42 21.10
CA THR A 67 6.26 1.37 20.50
C THR A 67 5.10 1.64 21.44
N ASN A 68 5.14 2.77 22.15
CA ASN A 68 4.11 3.13 23.15
C ASN A 68 2.73 3.37 22.52
N ASP A 69 2.71 4.14 21.43
CA ASP A 69 1.49 4.56 20.73
C ASP A 69 1.41 3.90 19.36
N LEU A 70 0.71 2.77 19.30
CA LEU A 70 0.51 2.05 18.03
C LEU A 70 -0.48 2.79 17.12
N VAL A 71 -1.57 3.35 17.66
CA VAL A 71 -2.54 4.13 16.88
C VAL A 71 -1.94 5.49 16.55
N GLY A 72 -2.03 5.91 15.29
CA GLY A 72 -1.37 7.10 14.77
C GLY A 72 0.03 6.85 14.20
N LEU A 73 0.62 5.68 14.45
CA LEU A 73 1.93 5.32 13.93
C LEU A 73 1.91 5.13 12.41
N ILE A 74 2.96 5.61 11.74
CA ILE A 74 3.20 5.35 10.32
C ILE A 74 3.92 4.00 10.16
N LEU A 75 3.16 2.99 9.70
CA LEU A 75 3.65 1.65 9.36
C LEU A 75 4.24 1.60 7.95
N PHE A 76 3.50 2.10 6.95
CA PHE A 76 3.98 2.12 5.56
C PHE A 76 4.64 3.46 5.30
N ARG A 77 5.95 3.44 5.00
CA ARG A 77 6.80 4.60 4.85
C ARG A 77 7.35 4.67 3.44
N ASP A 78 7.26 5.87 2.86
CA ASP A 78 7.90 6.23 1.60
C ASP A 78 7.57 5.37 0.39
N PHE A 79 6.35 4.84 0.32
CA PHE A 79 5.94 4.01 -0.80
C PHE A 79 5.82 4.84 -2.08
N VAL A 80 6.65 4.53 -3.07
CA VAL A 80 6.62 5.12 -4.41
C VAL A 80 5.91 4.18 -5.38
N PRO A 81 5.17 4.71 -6.38
CA PRO A 81 4.55 3.88 -7.40
C PRO A 81 5.63 3.28 -8.31
N GLU A 82 5.59 1.96 -8.53
CA GLU A 82 6.51 1.30 -9.46
C GLU A 82 5.83 0.95 -10.78
N LYS A 83 4.59 0.48 -10.69
CA LYS A 83 3.71 0.18 -11.81
C LYS A 83 2.27 0.25 -11.32
N LYS A 84 1.32 0.09 -12.24
CA LYS A 84 -0.12 0.13 -11.92
C LYS A 84 -0.46 -0.77 -10.73
N GLY A 85 -1.02 -0.18 -9.67
CA GLY A 85 -1.44 -0.89 -8.45
C GLY A 85 -0.30 -1.44 -7.60
N VAL A 86 0.97 -1.16 -7.92
CA VAL A 86 2.14 -1.66 -7.19
C VAL A 86 2.98 -0.51 -6.66
N TRP A 87 3.23 -0.56 -5.36
CA TRP A 87 4.01 0.42 -4.64
C TRP A 87 5.19 -0.25 -3.94
N ARG A 88 6.34 0.43 -3.86
CA ARG A 88 7.50 -0.03 -3.12
C ARG A 88 7.97 1.03 -2.12
N GLY A 89 8.24 0.61 -0.91
CA GLY A 89 8.69 1.47 0.18
C GLY A 89 9.27 0.64 1.32
N SER A 90 9.06 1.10 2.55
CA SER A 90 9.51 0.41 3.75
C SER A 90 8.36 0.23 4.75
N VAL A 91 8.35 -0.91 5.44
CA VAL A 91 7.35 -1.25 6.46
C VAL A 91 8.03 -1.32 7.81
N PHE A 92 7.57 -0.53 8.77
CA PHE A 92 7.94 -0.67 10.17
C PHE A 92 7.08 -1.75 10.85
N VAL A 93 7.69 -2.60 11.66
CA VAL A 93 7.02 -3.66 12.43
C VAL A 93 7.18 -3.35 13.92
N PRO A 94 6.14 -2.77 14.57
CA PRO A 94 6.22 -2.27 15.94
C PRO A 94 6.55 -3.33 16.98
N ASP A 95 6.05 -4.55 16.79
CA ASP A 95 6.22 -5.68 17.71
C ASP A 95 7.69 -6.04 17.95
N ILE A 96 8.55 -5.73 16.98
CA ILE A 96 9.99 -6.03 17.05
C ILE A 96 10.88 -4.80 16.80
N GLY A 97 10.29 -3.61 16.62
CA GLY A 97 11.04 -2.37 16.41
C GLY A 97 11.88 -2.32 15.13
N GLN A 98 11.57 -3.14 14.11
CA GLN A 98 12.39 -3.26 12.89
C GLN A 98 11.70 -2.68 11.66
N THR A 99 12.50 -2.26 10.67
CA THR A 99 12.01 -1.79 9.36
C THR A 99 12.46 -2.74 8.25
N PHE A 100 11.55 -3.08 7.35
CA PHE A 100 11.80 -3.98 6.22
C PHE A 100 11.48 -3.30 4.90
N SER A 101 12.13 -3.75 3.83
CA SER A 101 11.68 -3.41 2.48
C SER A 101 10.27 -3.96 2.25
N GLY A 102 9.40 -3.16 1.64
CA GLY A 102 7.99 -3.48 1.46
C GLY A 102 7.50 -3.27 0.04
N THR A 103 6.63 -4.17 -0.41
CA THR A 103 5.84 -4.03 -1.64
C THR A 103 4.36 -4.15 -1.30
N ILE A 104 3.54 -3.25 -1.83
CA ILE A 104 2.08 -3.35 -1.81
C ILE A 104 1.61 -3.60 -3.24
N THR A 105 0.80 -4.64 -3.43
CA THR A 105 0.16 -4.97 -4.70
C THR A 105 -1.35 -4.95 -4.52
N THR A 106 -2.05 -4.08 -5.24
CA THR A 106 -3.52 -4.10 -5.30
C THR A 106 -3.95 -5.28 -6.15
N LEU A 107 -4.74 -6.19 -5.57
CA LEU A 107 -5.22 -7.39 -6.27
C LEU A 107 -6.60 -7.14 -6.88
N ASP A 108 -7.48 -6.50 -6.10
CA ASP A 108 -8.80 -6.01 -6.50
C ASP A 108 -9.25 -4.89 -5.53
N ASP A 109 -10.47 -4.39 -5.70
CA ASP A 109 -11.00 -3.26 -4.92
C ASP A 109 -11.04 -3.52 -3.41
N ARG A 110 -11.06 -4.79 -3.00
CA ARG A 110 -11.19 -5.23 -1.62
C ARG A 110 -9.96 -5.95 -1.07
N ARG A 111 -8.98 -6.30 -1.90
CA ARG A 111 -7.80 -7.07 -1.49
C ARG A 111 -6.50 -6.42 -1.98
N MET A 112 -5.53 -6.36 -1.08
CA MET A 112 -4.15 -6.05 -1.42
C MET A 112 -3.20 -7.09 -0.82
N GLU A 113 -2.09 -7.36 -1.49
CA GLU A 113 -0.97 -8.11 -0.94
C GLU A 113 0.07 -7.13 -0.39
N GLY A 114 0.43 -7.28 0.89
CA GLY A 114 1.61 -6.65 1.49
C GLY A 114 2.73 -7.67 1.62
N LYS A 115 3.89 -7.42 1.00
CA LYS A 115 5.08 -8.27 1.08
C LYS A 115 6.23 -7.52 1.75
N GLY A 116 6.77 -8.08 2.82
CA GLY A 116 7.97 -7.57 3.51
C GLY A 116 9.15 -8.53 3.35
N CYS A 117 10.35 -8.02 3.11
CA CYS A 117 11.58 -8.82 3.04
C CYS A 117 12.68 -8.29 3.95
N LEU A 118 13.48 -9.19 4.53
CA LEU A 118 14.73 -8.86 5.20
C LEU A 118 15.68 -8.08 4.27
N THR A 119 16.63 -7.35 4.86
CA THR A 119 17.71 -6.66 4.14
C THR A 119 18.36 -7.62 3.13
N GLY A 120 18.55 -7.16 1.89
CA GLY A 120 19.10 -7.99 0.80
C GLY A 120 18.08 -8.92 0.12
N ARG A 121 16.79 -8.89 0.49
CA ARG A 121 15.68 -9.65 -0.16
C ARG A 121 15.77 -11.18 -0.01
N ILE A 122 16.48 -11.68 0.99
CA ILE A 122 16.78 -13.11 1.16
C ILE A 122 15.58 -13.89 1.73
N MET A 123 14.83 -13.30 2.66
CA MET A 123 13.65 -13.94 3.26
C MET A 123 12.46 -12.97 3.26
N CYS A 124 11.37 -13.38 2.63
CA CYS A 124 10.18 -12.56 2.45
C CYS A 124 8.94 -13.23 3.05
N LYS A 125 8.01 -12.41 3.54
CA LYS A 125 6.67 -12.85 3.95
C LYS A 125 5.64 -11.97 3.25
N SER A 126 4.56 -12.61 2.82
CA SER A 126 3.39 -11.95 2.21
C SER A 126 2.17 -12.12 3.08
N GLN A 127 1.28 -11.13 3.05
CA GLN A 127 -0.02 -11.14 3.70
C GLN A 127 -1.07 -10.54 2.78
N ILE A 128 -2.28 -11.12 2.80
CA ILE A 128 -3.44 -10.54 2.12
C ILE A 128 -4.22 -9.68 3.10
N TRP A 129 -4.30 -8.39 2.81
CA TRP A 129 -5.06 -7.42 3.56
C TRP A 129 -6.41 -7.19 2.88
N THR A 130 -7.44 -6.93 3.69
CA THR A 130 -8.80 -6.72 3.20
C THR A 130 -9.26 -5.29 3.48
N LYS A 131 -9.95 -4.66 2.55
CA LYS A 131 -10.48 -3.30 2.75
C LYS A 131 -11.61 -3.31 3.77
N VAL A 132 -11.57 -2.36 4.68
CA VAL A 132 -12.63 -2.07 5.65
C VAL A 132 -13.61 -1.15 4.95
N ASN A 133 -14.62 -1.76 4.33
CA ASN A 133 -15.77 -1.17 3.61
C ASN A 133 -15.48 0.12 2.85
#